data_AF-A0A646KNR4-F1
#
_entry.id   AF-A0A646KNR4-F1
#
_cell.length_a   1.000
_cell.length_b   1.000
_cell.length_c   1.000
_cell.angle_alpha   90.00
_cell.angle_beta   90.00
_cell.angle_gamma   90.00
#
_symmetry.space_group_name_H-M   'P 1'
#
loop_
_entity.id
_entity.type
_entity.pdbx_description
1 polymer ?
#
loop_
_entity_poly.entity_id
_entity_poly.type
_entity_poly.pdbx_seq_one_letter_code
_entity_poly.pdbx_strand_id
1 'polypeptide(L)'
;MTAHARPPYTDADLRAEAARQHAELAKDPYFMEVGEMMQSAPVAHTVDTSTPVSWRDLLRGTGGDRQYSEAQGCIHDLICTAADTSAWAIALGIDGLEPEEHTLTVGYDPGNGVDTPRVRLHFAFHPDLDHDARTRFVMELSRRVLANL
;
A
#
# COMPACT_ATOMS: atom_id res chain seq x y z
N MET A 1 20.91 -0.80 43.42
CA MET A 1 20.67 -1.28 42.04
C MET A 1 19.54 -2.30 42.11
N THR A 2 18.31 -1.88 41.85
CA THR A 2 17.16 -2.80 41.77
C THR A 2 17.19 -3.49 40.42
N ALA A 3 17.29 -4.82 40.41
CA ALA A 3 17.14 -5.61 39.21
C ALA A 3 15.70 -5.46 38.69
N HIS A 4 15.52 -4.84 37.53
CA HIS A 4 14.23 -4.91 36.85
C HIS A 4 14.05 -6.34 36.32
N ALA A 5 13.02 -7.02 36.81
CA ALA A 5 12.60 -8.30 36.25
C ALA A 5 12.34 -8.12 34.75
N ARG A 6 12.79 -9.08 33.93
CA ARG A 6 12.48 -9.06 32.50
C ARG A 6 10.95 -9.06 32.31
N PRO A 7 10.44 -8.32 31.32
CA PRO A 7 9.02 -8.38 30.98
C PRO A 7 8.59 -9.83 30.68
N PRO A 8 7.32 -10.19 30.93
CA PRO A 8 6.79 -11.53 30.64
C PRO A 8 6.53 -11.78 29.14
N TYR A 9 7.11 -10.96 28.26
CA TYR A 9 6.96 -11.01 26.81
C TYR A 9 8.29 -10.69 26.12
N THR A 10 8.43 -11.18 24.90
CA THR A 10 9.57 -10.94 24.01
C THR A 10 9.23 -9.89 22.95
N ASP A 11 10.24 -9.32 22.31
CA ASP A 11 10.05 -8.47 21.13
C ASP A 11 9.32 -9.21 20.00
N ALA A 12 9.52 -10.53 19.88
CA ALA A 12 8.83 -11.34 18.89
C ALA A 12 7.31 -11.39 19.16
N ASP A 13 6.91 -11.47 20.43
CA ASP A 13 5.49 -11.44 20.82
C ASP A 13 4.85 -10.09 20.46
N LEU A 14 5.55 -8.98 20.72
CA LEU A 14 5.08 -7.64 20.37
C LEU A 14 4.93 -7.46 18.86
N ARG A 15 5.90 -7.96 18.07
CA ARG A 15 5.86 -7.91 16.60
C ARG A 15 4.71 -8.72 16.04
N ALA A 16 4.52 -9.94 16.55
CA ALA A 16 3.44 -10.81 16.13
C ALA A 16 2.07 -10.17 16.43
N GLU A 17 1.90 -9.61 17.62
CA GLU A 17 0.65 -8.95 18.00
C GLU A 17 0.40 -7.65 17.21
N ALA A 18 1.43 -6.84 16.98
CA ALA A 18 1.32 -5.65 16.14
C ALA A 18 0.89 -6.00 14.70
N ALA A 19 1.47 -7.05 14.12
CA ALA A 19 1.09 -7.53 12.80
C ALA A 19 -0.37 -8.01 12.77
N ARG A 20 -0.80 -8.77 13.78
CA ARG A 20 -2.19 -9.23 13.90
C ARG A 20 -3.17 -8.06 14.01
N GLN A 21 -2.87 -7.07 14.84
CA GLN A 21 -3.74 -5.90 15.00
C GLN A 21 -3.80 -5.05 13.73
N HIS A 22 -2.67 -4.81 13.07
CA HIS A 22 -2.64 -4.10 11.80
C HIS A 22 -3.49 -4.81 10.73
N ALA A 23 -3.41 -6.15 10.66
CA ALA A 23 -4.22 -6.94 9.73
C ALA A 23 -5.72 -6.80 10.00
N GLU A 24 -6.13 -6.93 11.27
CA GLU A 24 -7.55 -6.80 11.66
C GLU A 24 -8.09 -5.39 11.41
N LEU A 25 -7.28 -4.35 11.67
CA LEU A 25 -7.66 -2.96 11.39
C LEU A 25 -7.81 -2.68 9.89
N ALA A 26 -7.14 -3.45 9.02
CA ALA A 26 -7.19 -3.28 7.57
C ALA A 26 -8.27 -4.13 6.88
N LYS A 27 -8.77 -5.19 7.52
CA LYS A 27 -9.54 -6.27 6.88
C LYS A 27 -11.00 -5.93 6.56
N ASP A 28 -11.59 -5.00 7.30
CA ASP A 28 -13.02 -4.68 7.18
C ASP A 28 -13.28 -3.23 7.60
N PRO A 29 -12.81 -2.24 6.81
CA PRO A 29 -13.17 -0.86 7.07
C PRO A 29 -14.69 -0.74 6.94
N TYR A 30 -15.35 -0.13 7.92
CA TYR A 30 -16.79 0.01 7.86
C TYR A 30 -17.19 0.75 6.57
N PHE A 31 -18.12 0.19 5.79
CA PHE A 31 -18.50 0.75 4.49
C PHE A 31 -18.76 2.26 4.56
N MET A 32 -19.52 2.74 5.56
CA MET A 32 -19.79 4.17 5.72
C MET A 32 -18.53 4.99 6.01
N GLU A 33 -17.58 4.44 6.76
CA GLU A 33 -16.31 5.11 7.07
C GLU A 33 -15.48 5.31 5.79
N VAL A 34 -15.48 4.34 4.87
CA VAL A 34 -14.87 4.51 3.53
C VAL A 34 -15.49 5.70 2.79
N GLY A 35 -16.83 5.83 2.83
CA GLY A 35 -17.53 6.97 2.25
C GLY A 35 -17.12 8.29 2.92
N GLU A 36 -17.16 8.35 4.25
CA GLU A 36 -16.81 9.55 5.01
C GLU A 36 -15.38 10.01 4.73
N MET A 37 -14.40 9.10 4.67
CA MET A 37 -13.02 9.41 4.30
C MET A 37 -12.89 9.84 2.84
N MET A 38 -13.61 9.17 1.93
CA MET A 38 -13.59 9.49 0.50
C MET A 38 -14.12 10.90 0.23
N GLN A 39 -15.17 11.31 0.93
CA GLN A 39 -15.94 12.53 0.69
C GLN A 39 -15.10 13.79 0.46
N SER A 40 -14.13 14.04 1.33
CA SER A 40 -13.30 15.25 1.32
C SER A 40 -11.91 15.01 0.73
N ALA A 41 -11.56 13.75 0.44
CA ALA A 41 -10.29 13.42 -0.18
C ALA A 41 -10.25 13.91 -1.64
N PRO A 42 -9.13 14.49 -2.09
CA PRO A 42 -8.96 14.85 -3.48
C PRO A 42 -8.87 13.59 -4.34
N VAL A 43 -9.43 13.65 -5.55
CA VAL A 43 -9.26 12.59 -6.53
C VAL A 43 -7.86 12.70 -7.14
N ALA A 44 -7.08 11.62 -7.10
CA ALA A 44 -5.65 11.62 -7.38
C ALA A 44 -5.26 12.35 -8.70
N HIS A 45 -5.98 12.09 -9.79
CA HIS A 45 -5.67 12.70 -11.10
C HIS A 45 -5.99 14.20 -11.19
N THR A 46 -6.59 14.80 -10.16
CA THR A 46 -6.94 16.22 -10.11
C THR A 46 -5.96 17.03 -9.27
N VAL A 47 -5.08 16.38 -8.50
CA VAL A 47 -4.20 17.03 -7.52
C VAL A 47 -3.24 18.03 -8.17
N ASP A 48 -2.69 17.70 -9.35
CA ASP A 48 -1.76 18.58 -10.08
C ASP A 48 -2.46 19.63 -10.96
N THR A 49 -3.79 19.66 -10.94
CA THR A 49 -4.55 20.68 -11.66
C THR A 49 -4.61 21.96 -10.84
N SER A 50 -4.93 23.09 -11.47
CA SER A 50 -5.15 24.36 -10.76
C SER A 50 -6.34 24.31 -9.78
N THR A 51 -7.12 23.23 -9.77
CA THR A 51 -8.28 23.07 -8.89
C THR A 51 -8.49 21.59 -8.56
N PRO A 52 -7.80 21.06 -7.53
CA PRO A 52 -8.07 19.72 -7.02
C PRO A 52 -9.54 19.54 -6.69
N VAL A 53 -10.11 18.40 -7.10
CA VAL A 53 -11.53 18.12 -6.95
C VAL A 53 -11.70 17.00 -5.94
N SER A 54 -12.55 17.21 -4.93
CA SER A 54 -12.88 16.15 -3.98
C SER A 54 -13.76 15.09 -4.65
N TRP A 55 -13.80 13.87 -4.11
CA TRP A 55 -14.74 12.86 -4.60
C TRP A 55 -16.20 13.32 -4.53
N ARG A 56 -16.57 14.05 -3.48
CA ARG A 56 -17.91 14.64 -3.38
C ARG A 56 -18.17 15.59 -4.52
N ASP A 57 -17.23 16.48 -4.84
CA ASP A 57 -17.40 17.52 -5.86
C ASP A 57 -17.39 16.94 -7.27
N LEU A 58 -16.53 15.95 -7.52
CA LEU A 58 -16.41 15.26 -8.79
C LEU A 58 -17.71 14.56 -9.19
N LEU A 59 -18.39 13.98 -8.21
CA LEU A 59 -19.60 13.17 -8.42
C LEU A 59 -20.89 13.97 -8.12
N ARG A 60 -20.84 15.31 -8.12
CA ARG A 60 -22.07 16.14 -7.98
C ARG A 60 -22.89 16.10 -9.28
N GLY A 61 -24.20 15.86 -9.17
CA GLY A 61 -25.13 15.99 -10.29
C GLY A 61 -26.31 15.01 -10.22
N THR A 62 -27.13 14.99 -11.27
CA THR A 62 -28.23 14.01 -11.38
C THR A 62 -27.64 12.60 -11.48
N GLY A 63 -27.87 11.77 -10.46
CA GLY A 63 -27.26 10.44 -10.33
C GLY A 63 -25.96 10.40 -9.51
N GLY A 64 -25.53 11.55 -8.96
CA GLY A 64 -24.31 11.68 -8.18
C GLY A 64 -24.26 10.79 -6.95
N ASP A 65 -25.34 10.71 -6.17
CA ASP A 65 -25.40 9.84 -4.97
C ASP A 65 -25.20 8.36 -5.33
N ARG A 66 -25.74 7.93 -6.48
CA ARG A 66 -25.56 6.57 -6.97
C ARG A 66 -24.12 6.33 -7.41
N GLN A 67 -23.54 7.22 -8.20
CA GLN A 67 -22.15 7.11 -8.64
C GLN A 67 -21.16 7.14 -7.46
N TYR A 68 -21.46 7.95 -6.45
CA TYR A 68 -20.71 8.03 -5.22
C TYR A 68 -20.77 6.71 -4.44
N SER A 69 -21.97 6.16 -4.26
CA SER A 69 -22.15 4.84 -3.62
C SER A 69 -21.47 3.72 -4.40
N GLU A 70 -21.49 3.77 -5.74
CA GLU A 70 -20.80 2.80 -6.60
C GLU A 70 -19.27 2.89 -6.41
N ALA A 71 -18.70 4.11 -6.42
CA ALA A 71 -17.28 4.33 -6.17
C ALA A 71 -16.84 3.87 -4.76
N GLN A 72 -17.65 4.18 -3.74
CA GLN A 72 -17.44 3.72 -2.37
C GLN A 72 -17.43 2.20 -2.27
N GLY A 73 -18.35 1.52 -2.96
CA GLY A 73 -18.38 0.06 -3.12
C GLY A 73 -17.09 -0.48 -3.71
N CYS A 74 -16.67 0.07 -4.85
CA CYS A 74 -15.43 -0.37 -5.49
C CYS A 74 -14.20 -0.17 -4.60
N ILE A 75 -14.08 0.96 -3.89
CA ILE A 75 -12.95 1.22 -2.99
C ILE A 75 -12.99 0.28 -1.79
N HIS A 76 -14.15 0.08 -1.19
CA HIS A 76 -14.33 -0.88 -0.10
C HIS A 76 -13.89 -2.29 -0.52
N ASP A 77 -14.35 -2.76 -1.68
CA ASP A 77 -13.98 -4.08 -2.22
C ASP A 77 -12.47 -4.20 -2.49
N LEU A 78 -11.83 -3.14 -2.99
CA LEU A 78 -10.37 -3.10 -3.18
C LEU A 78 -9.62 -3.24 -1.85
N ILE A 79 -10.10 -2.61 -0.78
CA ILE A 79 -9.49 -2.73 0.55
C ILE A 79 -9.70 -4.14 1.11
N CYS A 80 -10.92 -4.68 1.06
CA CYS A 80 -11.25 -6.00 1.60
C CYS A 80 -10.55 -7.16 0.86
N THR A 81 -10.16 -6.96 -0.41
CA THR A 81 -9.46 -7.97 -1.21
C THR A 81 -7.94 -7.79 -1.25
N ALA A 82 -7.42 -6.73 -0.61
CA ALA A 82 -5.98 -6.50 -0.52
C ALA A 82 -5.29 -7.65 0.23
N ALA A 83 -4.07 -7.97 -0.19
CA ALA A 83 -3.26 -8.96 0.50
C ALA A 83 -2.86 -8.45 1.90
N ASP A 84 -2.97 -9.32 2.91
CA ASP A 84 -2.44 -9.02 4.23
C ASP A 84 -0.91 -8.97 4.20
N THR A 85 -0.37 -7.75 4.29
CA THR A 85 1.07 -7.47 4.32
C THR A 85 1.50 -6.92 5.68
N SER A 86 0.67 -7.07 6.71
CA SER A 86 0.85 -6.42 8.01
C SER A 86 2.16 -6.82 8.69
N ALA A 87 2.53 -8.11 8.64
CA ALA A 87 3.81 -8.57 9.17
C ALA A 87 5.01 -7.92 8.45
N TRP A 88 4.91 -7.71 7.13
CA TRP A 88 5.95 -7.03 6.36
C TRP A 88 5.98 -5.55 6.70
N ALA A 89 4.83 -4.87 6.74
CA ALA A 89 4.73 -3.45 7.09
C ALA A 89 5.34 -3.16 8.47
N ILE A 90 5.04 -3.99 9.48
CA ILE A 90 5.62 -3.86 10.83
C ILE A 90 7.14 -4.10 10.81
N ALA A 91 7.61 -5.11 10.08
CA ALA A 91 9.05 -5.38 9.96
C ALA A 91 9.80 -4.20 9.31
N LEU A 92 9.27 -3.63 8.22
CA LEU A 92 9.85 -2.47 7.54
C LEU A 92 9.99 -1.27 8.49
N GLY A 93 8.93 -0.96 9.26
CA GLY A 93 8.96 0.15 10.22
C GLY A 93 9.98 -0.06 11.35
N ILE A 94 10.14 -1.29 11.82
CA ILE A 94 11.15 -1.63 12.85
C ILE A 94 12.58 -1.45 12.31
N ASP A 95 12.80 -1.82 11.05
CA ASP A 95 14.09 -1.70 10.40
C ASP A 95 14.37 -0.26 9.90
N GLY A 96 13.44 0.67 10.09
CA GLY A 96 13.56 2.06 9.64
C GLY A 96 13.56 2.19 8.11
N LEU A 97 12.94 1.23 7.41
CA LEU A 97 12.86 1.22 5.96
C LEU A 97 11.61 1.95 5.48
N GLU A 98 11.77 2.76 4.44
CA GLU A 98 10.70 3.48 3.78
C GLU A 98 10.33 2.76 2.48
N PRO A 99 9.03 2.47 2.24
CA PRO A 99 8.56 1.96 0.96
C PRO A 99 8.97 2.91 -0.19
N GLU A 100 9.34 2.32 -1.31
CA GLU A 100 9.77 3.04 -2.52
C GLU A 100 8.75 2.80 -3.66
N GLU A 101 8.55 3.82 -4.50
CA GLU A 101 7.55 3.75 -5.59
C GLU A 101 8.00 2.88 -6.76
N HIS A 102 9.31 2.74 -6.93
CA HIS A 102 9.88 1.86 -7.93
C HIS A 102 9.41 0.43 -7.70
N THR A 103 8.97 -0.24 -8.77
CA THR A 103 8.61 -1.67 -8.73
C THR A 103 9.22 -2.37 -9.93
N LEU A 104 9.50 -3.67 -9.79
CA LEU A 104 9.86 -4.52 -10.93
C LEU A 104 8.76 -5.54 -11.14
N THR A 105 8.36 -5.72 -12.39
CA THR A 105 7.39 -6.75 -12.79
C THR A 105 8.08 -7.74 -13.72
N VAL A 106 7.87 -9.03 -13.46
CA VAL A 106 8.51 -10.14 -14.17
C VAL A 106 7.46 -11.17 -14.59
N GLY A 107 7.66 -11.72 -15.79
CA GLY A 107 6.83 -12.80 -16.33
C GLY A 107 5.41 -12.35 -16.59
N TYR A 108 5.19 -11.66 -17.72
CA TYR A 108 3.82 -11.42 -18.18
C TYR A 108 3.25 -12.70 -18.78
N ASP A 109 1.99 -13.01 -18.48
CA ASP A 109 1.27 -14.08 -19.18
C ASP A 109 0.82 -13.57 -20.56
N PRO A 110 1.34 -14.12 -21.67
CA PRO A 110 0.89 -13.71 -23.00
C PRO A 110 -0.51 -14.24 -23.37
N GLY A 111 -1.11 -15.12 -22.56
CA GLY A 111 -2.21 -15.99 -22.96
C GLY A 111 -3.62 -15.42 -22.94
N ASN A 112 -3.86 -14.26 -22.32
CA ASN A 112 -5.24 -13.78 -22.04
C ASN A 112 -5.48 -12.30 -22.39
N GLY A 113 -4.58 -11.63 -23.12
CA GLY A 113 -4.75 -10.25 -23.55
C GLY A 113 -4.77 -9.21 -22.41
N VAL A 114 -4.47 -9.64 -21.19
CA VAL A 114 -4.28 -8.80 -20.01
C VAL A 114 -2.88 -9.11 -19.50
N ASP A 115 -2.00 -8.11 -19.56
CA ASP A 115 -0.64 -8.16 -19.03
C ASP A 115 -0.67 -8.39 -17.50
N THR A 116 -0.89 -9.64 -17.11
CA THR A 116 -1.02 -10.03 -15.71
C THR A 116 0.38 -10.34 -15.19
N PRO A 117 0.89 -9.57 -14.20
CA PRO A 117 2.20 -9.83 -13.63
C PRO A 117 2.21 -11.18 -12.91
N ARG A 118 3.13 -12.09 -13.25
CA ARG A 118 3.34 -13.32 -12.47
C ARG A 118 4.14 -13.05 -11.19
N VAL A 119 5.05 -12.07 -11.25
CA VAL A 119 5.88 -11.66 -10.12
C VAL A 119 5.97 -10.14 -10.09
N ARG A 120 5.79 -9.55 -8.91
CA ARG A 120 6.05 -8.14 -8.63
C ARG A 120 6.99 -7.99 -7.45
N LEU A 121 8.03 -7.18 -7.60
CA LEU A 121 8.98 -6.83 -6.55
C LEU A 121 8.72 -5.39 -6.14
N HIS A 122 8.41 -5.21 -4.85
CA HIS A 122 8.35 -3.92 -4.18
C HIS A 122 9.63 -3.71 -3.37
N PHE A 123 10.08 -2.46 -3.29
CA PHE A 123 11.30 -2.11 -2.56
C PHE A 123 10.98 -1.25 -1.35
N ALA A 124 11.85 -1.34 -0.34
CA ALA A 124 11.91 -0.41 0.76
C ALA A 124 13.40 -0.16 1.05
N PHE A 125 13.76 1.10 1.32
CA PHE A 125 15.14 1.53 1.51
C PHE A 125 15.30 2.32 2.81
N HIS A 126 16.49 2.28 3.39
CA HIS A 126 16.83 3.15 4.50
C HIS A 126 16.91 4.61 4.00
N PRO A 127 16.48 5.61 4.79
CA PRO A 127 16.50 7.03 4.39
C PRO A 127 17.90 7.54 4.02
N ASP A 128 18.96 6.93 4.58
CA ASP A 128 20.36 7.28 4.27
C ASP A 128 20.77 7.00 2.82
N LEU A 129 20.02 6.17 2.09
CA LEU A 129 20.26 5.93 0.68
C LEU A 129 19.53 7.00 -0.14
N ASP A 130 20.28 7.84 -0.87
CA ASP A 130 19.67 8.88 -1.71
C ASP A 130 18.91 8.31 -2.91
N HIS A 131 18.08 9.15 -3.54
CA HIS A 131 17.22 8.76 -4.65
C HIS A 131 18.01 8.19 -5.84
N ASP A 132 19.14 8.80 -6.21
CA ASP A 132 19.97 8.35 -7.33
C ASP A 132 20.57 6.96 -7.07
N ALA A 133 20.97 6.68 -5.84
CA ALA A 133 21.47 5.37 -5.44
C ALA A 133 20.36 4.31 -5.42
N ARG A 134 19.15 4.65 -4.95
CA ARG A 134 17.97 3.78 -5.00
C ARG A 134 17.61 3.43 -6.45
N THR A 135 17.49 4.43 -7.33
CA THR A 135 17.19 4.23 -8.75
C THR A 135 18.25 3.37 -9.42
N ARG A 136 19.54 3.65 -9.17
CA ARG A 136 20.64 2.85 -9.71
C ARG A 136 20.55 1.40 -9.25
N PHE A 137 20.28 1.15 -7.97
CA PHE A 137 20.10 -0.20 -7.45
C PHE A 137 18.98 -0.96 -8.16
N VAL A 138 17.80 -0.33 -8.30
CA VAL A 138 16.64 -0.95 -8.98
C VAL A 138 16.95 -1.25 -10.44
N MET A 139 17.59 -0.31 -11.17
CA MET A 139 17.98 -0.52 -12.56
C MET A 139 18.98 -1.68 -12.72
N GLU A 140 20.00 -1.74 -11.87
CA GLU A 140 20.99 -2.82 -11.89
C GLU A 140 20.36 -4.17 -11.57
N LEU A 141 19.48 -4.23 -10.56
CA LEU A 141 18.74 -5.44 -10.22
C LEU A 141 17.83 -5.88 -11.37
N SER A 142 17.08 -4.95 -11.98
CA SER A 142 16.23 -5.23 -13.13
C SER A 142 17.03 -5.85 -14.27
N ARG A 143 18.20 -5.28 -14.58
CA ARG A 143 19.06 -5.81 -15.65
C ARG A 143 19.50 -7.24 -15.35
N ARG A 144 19.88 -7.53 -14.10
CA ARG A 144 20.31 -8.87 -13.69
C ARG A 144 19.17 -9.87 -13.70
N VAL A 145 17.99 -9.50 -13.23
CA VAL A 145 16.81 -10.37 -13.25
C VAL A 145 16.43 -10.69 -14.70
N LEU A 146 16.32 -9.68 -15.56
CA LEU A 146 16.01 -9.88 -16.98
C LEU A 146 17.06 -10.70 -17.75
N ALA A 147 18.34 -10.61 -17.36
CA ALA A 147 19.40 -11.40 -18.01
C ALA A 147 19.35 -12.90 -17.66
N ASN A 148 18.58 -13.31 -16.65
CA ASN A 148 18.52 -14.68 -16.15
C ASN A 148 17.12 -15.31 -16.26
N LEU A 149 16.21 -14.67 -17.00
CA LEU A 149 14.88 -15.16 -17.34
C LEU A 149 14.87 -15.58 -18.82
#